data_AF-A0A5J9VQI4-F1
#
_entry.id   AF-A0A5J9VQI4-F1
#
_cell.length_a   1.000
_cell.length_b   1.000
_cell.length_c   1.000
_cell.angle_alpha   90.00
_cell.angle_beta   90.00
_cell.angle_gamma   90.00
#
_symmetry.space_group_name_H-M   'P 1'
#
loop_
_entity.id
_entity.type
_entity.pdbx_description
1 polymer ?
#
loop_
_entity_poly.entity_id
_entity_poly.type
_entity_poly.pdbx_seq_one_letter_code
_entity_poly.pdbx_strand_id
1 'polypeptide(L)'
;MRPPGAILAPGETIIATVFKFVEHPENNENVLQKCKVKFKILSLKVKGPMEYAPELFDEQKDQAVVEKILRVVFLDIENPSPQLEKLNNQLAEAEAALEARKKPPEENGPKIVGEGLVIDEWKERRERYLAQQQVEVVDSV
;
A
#
# COMPACT_ATOMS: atom_id res chain seq x y z
N MET A 1 -11.02 13.78 -1.92
CA MET A 1 -10.42 12.45 -2.15
C MET A 1 -9.14 12.65 -2.95
N ARG A 2 -8.08 11.90 -2.66
CA ARG A 2 -6.81 11.97 -3.39
C ARG A 2 -6.24 10.56 -3.62
N PRO A 3 -5.89 10.17 -4.86
CA PRO A 3 -6.21 10.90 -6.10
C PRO A 3 -7.72 10.89 -6.37
N PRO A 4 -8.25 11.84 -7.17
CA PRO A 4 -9.66 11.88 -7.55
C PRO A 4 -10.06 10.79 -8.55
N GLY A 5 -9.08 10.24 -9.29
CA GLY A 5 -9.22 9.12 -10.20
C GLY A 5 -7.85 8.68 -10.71
N ALA A 6 -7.82 7.54 -11.40
CA ALA A 6 -6.62 6.94 -11.98
C ALA A 6 -6.99 5.91 -13.05
N ILE A 7 -6.00 5.52 -13.85
CA ILE A 7 -6.07 4.33 -14.72
C ILE A 7 -5.24 3.23 -14.05
N LEU A 8 -5.79 2.02 -14.00
CA LEU A 8 -5.15 0.86 -13.39
C LEU A 8 -4.92 -0.21 -14.45
N ALA A 9 -3.72 -0.78 -14.47
CA ALA A 9 -3.45 -1.98 -15.24
C ALA A 9 -4.19 -3.19 -14.61
N PRO A 10 -4.43 -4.26 -15.39
CA PRO A 10 -5.07 -5.46 -14.85
C PRO A 10 -4.31 -6.01 -13.63
N GLY A 11 -5.03 -6.19 -12.51
CA GLY A 11 -4.47 -6.71 -11.26
C GLY A 11 -3.84 -5.65 -10.33
N GLU A 12 -3.76 -4.38 -10.77
CA GLU A 12 -3.31 -3.29 -9.91
C GLU A 12 -4.39 -2.87 -8.91
N THR A 13 -3.93 -2.24 -7.83
CA THR A 13 -4.79 -1.73 -6.76
C THR A 13 -4.43 -0.28 -6.48
N ILE A 14 -5.44 0.52 -6.18
CA ILE A 14 -5.28 1.93 -5.78
C ILE A 14 -5.71 2.14 -4.34
N ILE A 15 -4.98 3.00 -3.65
CA ILE A 15 -5.34 3.50 -2.33
C ILE A 15 -5.71 4.99 -2.48
N ALA A 16 -6.94 5.33 -2.08
CA ALA A 16 -7.43 6.70 -2.13
C ALA A 16 -7.67 7.22 -0.72
N THR A 17 -7.08 8.37 -0.40
CA THR A 17 -7.28 9.04 0.88
C THR A 17 -8.47 9.98 0.80
N VAL A 18 -9.38 9.87 1.77
CA VAL A 18 -10.57 10.71 1.88
C VAL A 18 -10.47 11.54 3.15
N PHE A 19 -10.38 12.85 2.99
CA PHE A 19 -10.49 13.80 4.09
C PHE A 19 -11.91 14.33 4.15
N LYS A 20 -12.53 14.28 5.33
CA LYS A 20 -13.76 15.01 5.64
C LYS A 20 -13.38 16.12 6.60
N PHE A 21 -13.56 17.36 6.18
CA PHE A 21 -13.51 18.50 7.10
C PHE A 21 -14.79 18.47 7.91
N VAL A 22 -14.68 18.20 9.21
CA VAL A 22 -15.80 18.26 10.15
C VAL A 22 -15.58 19.50 10.99
N GLU A 23 -16.44 20.49 10.79
CA GLU A 23 -16.52 21.61 11.71
C GLU A 23 -17.08 21.07 13.04
N HIS A 24 -16.41 21.35 14.15
CA HIS A 24 -16.86 20.88 15.46
C HIS A 24 -18.22 21.53 15.76
N PRO A 25 -19.26 20.75 16.05
CA PRO A 25 -20.54 21.33 16.40
C PRO A 25 -20.42 22.07 17.74
N GLU A 26 -20.86 23.32 17.79
CA GLU A 26 -20.90 24.12 19.04
C GLU A 26 -21.95 23.60 20.04
N ASN A 27 -22.81 22.67 19.63
CA ASN A 27 -23.90 22.13 20.45
C ASN A 27 -23.93 20.59 20.42
N ASN A 28 -24.39 19.98 21.53
CA ASN A 28 -24.44 18.53 21.83
C ASN A 28 -25.39 17.71 20.93
N GLU A 29 -25.51 18.06 19.66
CA GLU A 29 -26.23 17.26 18.68
C GLU A 29 -25.26 16.22 18.13
N ASN A 30 -25.63 14.94 18.19
CA ASN A 30 -24.86 13.83 17.61
C ASN A 30 -24.77 13.96 16.07
N VAL A 31 -23.96 14.89 15.56
CA VAL A 31 -23.77 15.20 14.13
C VAL A 31 -23.24 13.98 13.35
N LEU A 32 -22.49 13.11 14.03
CA LEU A 32 -21.98 11.85 13.49
C LEU A 32 -23.10 10.89 13.05
N GLN A 33 -24.25 10.91 13.75
CA GLN A 33 -25.34 9.94 13.54
C GLN A 33 -26.28 10.31 12.38
N LYS A 34 -26.27 11.57 11.90
CA LYS A 34 -27.16 12.07 10.83
C LYS A 34 -26.51 12.14 9.44
N CYS A 35 -25.21 11.89 9.32
CA CYS A 35 -24.48 12.03 8.05
C CYS A 35 -24.79 10.88 7.06
N LYS A 36 -25.78 11.08 6.16
CA LYS A 36 -26.13 10.16 5.05
C LYS A 36 -25.17 10.27 3.85
N VAL A 37 -23.88 10.45 4.11
CA VAL A 37 -22.87 10.62 3.05
C VAL A 37 -22.66 9.30 2.32
N LYS A 38 -22.54 9.35 1.00
CA LYS A 38 -22.24 8.22 0.13
C LYS A 38 -21.05 8.57 -0.77
N PHE A 39 -20.24 7.58 -1.09
CA PHE A 39 -19.22 7.68 -2.14
C PHE A 39 -19.67 6.89 -3.35
N LYS A 40 -19.56 7.48 -4.53
CA LYS A 40 -19.82 6.82 -5.80
C LYS A 40 -18.47 6.64 -6.50
N ILE A 41 -18.13 5.39 -6.80
CA ILE A 41 -16.97 5.02 -7.61
C ILE A 41 -17.50 4.62 -8.98
N LEU A 42 -16.96 5.26 -10.02
CA LEU A 42 -17.24 4.93 -11.41
C LEU A 42 -15.98 4.29 -12.00
N SER A 43 -16.16 3.20 -12.75
CA SER A 43 -15.07 2.60 -13.52
C SER A 43 -15.51 2.35 -14.96
N LEU A 44 -14.53 2.50 -15.84
CA LEU A 44 -14.69 2.34 -17.27
C LEU A 44 -13.48 1.57 -17.80
N LYS A 45 -13.71 0.67 -18.76
CA LYS A 45 -12.64 -0.07 -19.41
C LYS A 45 -12.02 0.77 -20.52
N VAL A 46 -10.80 1.25 -20.33
CA VAL A 46 -10.05 1.98 -21.36
C VAL A 46 -9.25 1.02 -22.25
N LYS A 47 -8.93 1.46 -23.47
CA LYS A 47 -8.08 0.73 -24.43
C LYS A 47 -6.78 1.51 -24.69
N GLY A 48 -5.65 0.80 -24.62
CA GLY A 48 -4.33 1.38 -24.92
C GLY A 48 -3.70 2.14 -23.74
N PRO A 49 -2.42 2.54 -23.88
CA PRO A 49 -1.74 3.37 -22.89
C PRO A 49 -2.38 4.77 -22.91
N MET A 50 -3.05 5.13 -21.83
CA MET A 50 -3.76 6.39 -21.68
C MET A 50 -3.51 6.95 -20.29
N GLU A 51 -3.48 8.28 -20.18
CA GLU A 51 -3.43 8.97 -18.89
C GLU A 51 -4.85 9.31 -18.42
N TYR A 52 -5.04 9.36 -17.10
CA TYR A 52 -6.33 9.64 -16.53
C TYR A 52 -6.74 11.09 -16.80
N ALA A 53 -7.86 11.27 -17.48
CA ALA A 53 -8.54 12.55 -17.64
C ALA A 53 -10.03 12.38 -17.26
N PRO A 54 -10.62 13.28 -16.45
CA PRO A 54 -12.05 13.21 -16.10
C PRO A 54 -12.99 13.15 -17.31
N GLU A 55 -12.60 13.79 -18.41
CA GLU A 55 -13.35 13.92 -19.66
C GLU A 55 -13.55 12.56 -20.37
N LEU A 56 -12.76 11.54 -20.04
CA LEU A 56 -12.86 10.20 -20.64
C LEU A 56 -14.22 9.55 -20.43
N PHE A 57 -14.86 9.83 -19.29
CA PHE A 57 -16.21 9.35 -19.01
C PHE A 57 -17.25 10.00 -19.92
N ASP A 58 -16.98 11.22 -20.39
CA ASP A 58 -17.87 11.92 -21.31
C ASP A 58 -17.65 11.50 -22.77
N GLU A 59 -16.40 11.24 -23.16
CA GLU A 59 -16.06 10.79 -24.51
C GLU A 59 -16.50 9.34 -24.79
N GLN A 60 -16.51 8.50 -23.75
CA GLN A 60 -16.81 7.07 -23.87
C GLN A 60 -18.17 6.72 -23.26
N LYS A 61 -19.15 7.64 -23.31
CA LYS A 61 -20.51 7.45 -22.78
C LYS A 61 -21.21 6.19 -23.28
N ASP A 62 -20.87 5.74 -24.50
CA ASP A 62 -21.45 4.54 -25.11
C ASP A 62 -20.87 3.23 -24.55
N GLN A 63 -19.76 3.30 -23.81
CA GLN A 63 -19.18 2.12 -23.16
C GLN A 63 -19.83 1.84 -21.81
N ALA A 64 -19.80 0.58 -21.40
CA ALA A 64 -20.35 0.16 -20.13
C ALA A 64 -19.55 0.77 -18.96
N VAL A 65 -20.17 1.73 -18.27
CA VAL A 65 -19.67 2.28 -17.01
C VAL A 65 -20.21 1.43 -15.87
N VAL A 66 -19.33 0.98 -14.98
CA VAL A 66 -19.71 0.27 -13.76
C VAL A 66 -19.76 1.27 -12.61
N GLU A 67 -20.88 1.29 -11.90
CA GLU A 67 -21.09 2.15 -10.74
C GLU A 67 -21.10 1.34 -9.45
N LYS A 68 -20.34 1.82 -8.45
CA LYS A 68 -20.34 1.27 -7.10
C LYS A 68 -20.60 2.39 -6.09
N ILE A 69 -21.68 2.27 -5.33
CA ILE A 69 -22.02 3.22 -4.27
C ILE A 69 -21.66 2.61 -2.91
N LEU A 70 -20.88 3.33 -2.14
CA LEU A 70 -20.48 2.99 -0.77
C LEU A 70 -21.18 3.93 0.22
N ARG A 71 -21.63 3.36 1.33
CA ARG A 71 -22.18 4.13 2.46
C ARG A 71 -21.07 4.47 3.44
N VAL A 72 -20.99 5.72 3.87
CA VAL A 72 -20.09 6.13 4.94
C VAL A 72 -20.69 5.75 6.29
N VAL A 73 -19.90 5.09 7.13
CA VAL A 73 -20.24 4.78 8.52
C VAL A 73 -19.24 5.54 9.38
N PHE A 74 -19.77 6.34 10.31
CA PHE A 74 -18.96 7.05 11.30
C PHE A 74 -18.86 6.15 12.52
N LEU A 75 -17.64 5.94 12.98
CA LEU A 75 -17.33 5.15 14.16
C LEU A 75 -16.78 6.08 15.22
N ASP A 76 -17.22 5.87 16.44
CA ASP A 76 -16.66 6.48 17.63
C ASP A 76 -15.59 5.54 18.20
N ILE A 77 -14.39 6.06 18.44
CA ILE A 77 -13.25 5.27 18.94
C ILE A 77 -13.38 5.04 20.44
N GLU A 78 -14.05 5.96 21.16
CA GLU A 78 -14.21 5.86 22.61
C GLU A 78 -15.27 4.83 23.00
N ASN A 79 -16.19 4.51 22.08
CA ASN A 79 -17.28 3.59 22.29
C ASN A 79 -17.09 2.31 21.45
N PRO A 80 -16.70 1.17 22.05
CA PRO A 80 -16.53 -0.07 21.31
C PRO A 80 -17.86 -0.49 20.67
N SER A 81 -17.81 -0.82 19.38
CA SER A 81 -18.97 -1.26 18.62
C SER A 81 -18.61 -2.43 17.70
N PRO A 82 -19.57 -3.30 17.35
CA PRO A 82 -19.31 -4.42 16.44
C PRO A 82 -18.77 -3.99 15.08
N GLN A 83 -19.08 -2.76 14.65
CA GLN A 83 -18.60 -2.19 13.39
C GLN A 83 -17.14 -1.76 13.49
N LEU A 84 -16.71 -1.24 14.64
CA LEU A 84 -15.31 -0.89 14.91
C LEU A 84 -14.43 -2.14 15.00
N GLU A 85 -14.89 -3.18 15.70
CA GLU A 85 -14.20 -4.46 15.75
C GLU A 85 -14.04 -5.08 14.35
N LYS A 86 -15.11 -5.06 13.55
CA LYS A 86 -15.07 -5.51 12.17
C LYS A 86 -14.04 -4.73 11.34
N LEU A 87 -14.00 -3.41 11.48
CA LEU A 87 -13.03 -2.57 10.76
C LEU A 87 -11.59 -2.94 11.14
N ASN A 88 -11.29 -3.09 12.44
CA ASN A 88 -9.96 -3.45 12.91
C ASN A 88 -9.51 -4.82 12.36
N ASN A 89 -10.40 -5.81 12.34
CA ASN A 89 -10.10 -7.12 11.76
C ASN A 89 -9.79 -7.02 10.26
N GLN A 90 -10.55 -6.22 9.51
CA GLN A 90 -10.32 -6.00 8.09
C GLN A 90 -8.99 -5.28 7.81
N LEU A 91 -8.59 -4.34 8.67
CA LEU A 91 -7.29 -3.67 8.57
C LEU A 91 -6.14 -4.67 8.82
N ALA A 92 -6.25 -5.50 9.85
CA ALA A 92 -5.26 -6.53 10.14
C ALA A 92 -5.13 -7.55 9.00
N GLU A 93 -6.24 -7.95 8.39
CA GLU A 93 -6.24 -8.84 7.20
C GLU A 93 -5.55 -8.18 6.00
N ALA A 94 -5.85 -6.90 5.73
CA ALA A 94 -5.23 -6.15 4.64
C ALA A 94 -3.72 -5.98 4.84
N GLU A 95 -3.27 -5.70 6.07
CA GLU A 95 -1.86 -5.64 6.43
C GLU A 95 -1.18 -7.01 6.27
N ALA A 96 -1.81 -8.09 6.72
CA ALA A 96 -1.30 -9.44 6.53
C ALA A 96 -1.19 -9.83 5.04
N ALA A 97 -2.16 -9.47 4.22
CA ALA A 97 -2.12 -9.69 2.78
C ALA A 97 -0.98 -8.89 2.10
N LEU A 98 -0.71 -7.69 2.59
CA LEU A 98 0.39 -6.85 2.12
C LEU A 98 1.75 -7.46 2.50
N GLU A 99 1.92 -7.93 3.74
CA GLU A 99 3.14 -8.62 4.19
C GLU A 99 3.34 -9.97 3.46
N ALA A 100 2.27 -10.71 3.18
CA ALA A 100 2.34 -11.93 2.39
C ALA A 100 2.81 -11.67 0.95
N ARG A 101 2.43 -10.53 0.35
CA ARG A 101 2.95 -10.08 -0.96
C ARG A 101 4.42 -9.65 -0.92
N LYS A 102 4.92 -9.20 0.23
CA LYS A 102 6.32 -8.82 0.42
C LYS A 102 7.24 -10.01 0.66
N LYS A 103 6.73 -11.13 1.16
CA LYS A 103 7.53 -12.36 1.29
C LYS A 103 7.94 -12.85 -0.11
N PRO A 104 9.25 -13.00 -0.41
CA PRO A 104 9.66 -13.73 -1.60
C PRO A 104 9.08 -15.16 -1.53
N PRO A 105 8.82 -15.81 -2.68
CA PRO A 105 8.31 -17.18 -2.68
C PRO A 105 9.20 -18.05 -1.79
N GLU A 106 8.59 -18.78 -0.86
CA GLU A 106 9.28 -19.79 -0.06
C GLU A 106 10.13 -20.65 -1.01
N GLU A 107 11.43 -20.62 -0.79
CA GLU A 107 12.43 -21.41 -1.49
C GLU A 107 12.25 -22.89 -1.12
N ASN A 108 11.15 -23.50 -1.57
CA ASN A 108 10.95 -24.94 -1.60
C ASN A 108 11.39 -25.44 -2.98
N GLY A 109 12.68 -25.27 -3.26
CA GLY A 109 13.41 -25.92 -4.37
C GLY A 109 14.58 -26.71 -3.80
N PRO A 110 14.93 -27.88 -4.37
CA PRO A 110 15.91 -28.79 -3.78
C PRO A 110 17.29 -28.13 -3.68
N LYS A 111 17.97 -28.32 -2.54
CA LYS A 111 19.33 -27.83 -2.25
C LYS A 111 20.26 -28.00 -3.46
N ILE A 112 20.60 -26.90 -4.13
CA ILE A 112 21.64 -26.88 -5.16
C ILE A 112 22.97 -26.61 -4.47
N VAL A 113 23.80 -27.65 -4.50
CA VAL A 113 25.22 -27.70 -4.14
C VAL A 113 26.01 -26.63 -4.90
N GLY A 114 26.82 -25.85 -4.17
CA GLY A 114 27.76 -24.88 -4.74
C GLY A 114 28.21 -23.83 -3.73
N GLU A 115 28.96 -24.24 -2.70
CA GLU A 115 29.73 -23.33 -1.83
C GLU A 115 30.67 -22.47 -2.68
N GLY A 116 30.37 -21.18 -2.74
CA GLY A 116 31.12 -20.21 -3.54
C GLY A 116 30.46 -18.84 -3.51
N LEU A 117 30.04 -18.40 -2.32
CA LEU A 117 29.54 -17.05 -2.11
C LEU A 117 30.70 -16.08 -2.36
N VAL A 118 30.70 -15.43 -3.53
CA VAL A 118 31.60 -14.31 -3.91
C VAL A 118 31.71 -13.23 -2.80
N ILE A 119 30.71 -13.19 -1.91
CA ILE A 119 30.64 -12.36 -0.72
C ILE A 119 31.78 -12.67 0.28
N ASP A 120 32.10 -13.94 0.51
CA ASP A 120 33.14 -14.35 1.46
C ASP A 120 34.55 -14.06 0.92
N GLU A 121 34.79 -14.25 -0.37
CA GLU A 121 36.09 -13.93 -0.98
C GLU A 121 36.41 -12.42 -0.92
N TRP A 122 35.40 -11.57 -1.10
CA TRP A 122 35.56 -10.11 -0.98
C TRP A 122 35.82 -9.67 0.46
N LYS A 123 35.16 -10.30 1.42
CA LYS A 123 35.38 -10.05 2.84
C LYS A 123 36.80 -10.49 3.25
N GLU A 124 37.23 -11.66 2.81
CA GLU A 124 38.57 -12.19 3.09
C GLU A 124 39.67 -11.33 2.45
N ARG A 125 39.43 -10.78 1.25
CA ARG A 125 40.38 -9.84 0.61
C ARG A 125 40.50 -8.54 1.39
N ARG A 126 39.38 -8.01 1.89
CA ARG A 126 39.38 -6.79 2.73
C ARG A 126 40.09 -7.00 4.06
N GLU A 127 39.86 -8.14 4.72
CA GLU A 127 40.56 -8.49 5.97
C GLU A 127 42.06 -8.70 5.75
N ARG A 128 42.47 -9.33 4.65
CA ARG A 128 43.90 -9.45 4.30
C ARG A 128 44.57 -8.10 4.07
N TYR A 129 43.89 -7.14 3.40
CA TYR A 129 44.42 -5.80 3.24
C TYR A 129 44.54 -5.04 4.57
N LEU A 130 43.55 -5.15 5.44
CA LEU A 130 43.58 -4.51 6.77
C LEU A 130 44.65 -5.12 7.69
N ALA A 131 44.88 -6.43 7.60
CA ALA A 131 45.92 -7.11 8.37
C ALA A 131 47.33 -6.71 7.92
N GLN A 132 47.57 -6.60 6.61
CA GLN A 132 48.87 -6.12 6.08
C GLN A 132 49.15 -4.67 6.49
N GLN A 133 48.12 -3.80 6.45
CA GLN A 133 48.26 -2.41 6.85
C GLN A 133 48.55 -2.22 8.36
N GLN A 134 48.08 -3.14 9.20
CA GLN A 134 48.40 -3.12 10.64
C GLN A 134 49.81 -3.64 10.98
N VAL A 135 50.39 -4.50 10.14
CA VAL A 135 51.76 -5.00 10.35
C VAL A 135 52.81 -3.98 9.88
N GLU A 136 52.56 -3.25 8.78
CA GLU A 136 53.52 -2.29 8.22
C GLU A 136 53.68 -0.99 9.06
N VAL A 137 52.73 -0.69 9.94
CA VAL A 137 52.79 0.48 10.86
C VAL A 137 53.62 0.20 12.12
N VAL A 138 53.95 -1.06 12.42
CA VAL A 138 54.68 -1.44 13.65
C VAL A 138 56.21 -1.55 13.44
N ASP A 139 56.70 -1.59 12.19
CA ASP A 139 58.14 -1.71 11.86
C ASP A 139 58.82 -0.37 11.49
N SER A 140 58.36 0.76 12.06
CA SER A 140 59.01 2.07 11.87
C SER A 140 59.22 2.87 13.17
N VAL A 141 59.64 2.20 14.25
CA VAL A 141 60.18 2.83 15.47
C VAL A 141 61.50 2.19 15.87
#